data_AF-A0AAD7NMC3-F1
#
_entry.id   AF-A0AAD7NMC3-F1
#
_cell.length_a   1.000
_cell.length_b   1.000
_cell.length_c   1.000
_cell.angle_alpha   90.00
_cell.angle_beta   90.00
_cell.angle_gamma   90.00
#
_symmetry.space_group_name_H-M   'P 1'
#
loop_
_entity.id
_entity.type
_entity.pdbx_description
1 polymer ?
#
loop_
_entity_poly.entity_id
_entity_poly.type
_entity_poly.pdbx_seq_one_letter_code
_entity_poly.pdbx_strand_id
1 'polypeptide(L)' 'ISDRARIRLGRTPHEFQTRFFSNVMQGKDVILDVGTGSGKSLCFDLPVLMNKQDIVLVVSPLTALMLEQ' A
#
# COMPACT_ATOMS: atom_id res chain seq x y z
N ILE A 1 -4.69 -6.87 -11.26
CA ILE A 1 -3.99 -6.27 -10.09
C ILE A 1 -3.64 -7.35 -9.07
N SER A 2 -4.64 -8.13 -8.64
CA SER A 2 -4.47 -9.30 -7.76
C SER A 2 -3.33 -10.24 -8.15
N ASP A 3 -3.20 -10.60 -9.42
CA ASP A 3 -2.18 -11.57 -9.85
C ASP A 3 -0.75 -11.02 -9.80
N ARG A 4 -0.53 -9.77 -10.24
CA ARG A 4 0.77 -9.10 -10.13
C ARG A 4 1.15 -8.82 -8.68
N ALA A 5 0.19 -8.35 -7.87
CA ALA A 5 0.40 -8.11 -6.45
C ALA A 5 0.77 -9.42 -5.73
N ARG A 6 0.09 -10.53 -6.04
CA ARG A 6 0.40 -11.84 -5.47
C ARG A 6 1.78 -12.36 -5.88
N ILE A 7 2.19 -12.16 -7.14
CA ILE A 7 3.54 -12.51 -7.62
C ILE A 7 4.61 -11.70 -6.88
N ARG A 8 4.35 -10.41 -6.62
CA ARG A 8 5.32 -9.51 -5.97
C ARG A 8 5.39 -9.71 -4.45
N LEU A 9 4.25 -10.01 -3.81
CA LEU A 9 4.10 -10.08 -2.35
C LEU A 9 4.24 -11.51 -1.79
N GLY A 10 4.16 -12.53 -2.63
CA GLY A 10 4.18 -13.93 -2.20
C GLY A 10 2.94 -14.37 -1.41
N ARG A 11 1.94 -13.49 -1.25
CA ARG A 11 0.68 -13.74 -0.56
C ARG A 11 -0.49 -13.02 -1.23
N THR A 12 -1.70 -13.47 -0.93
CA THR A 12 -2.92 -12.77 -1.35
C THR A 12 -3.13 -11.52 -0.48
N PRO A 13 -3.31 -10.31 -1.06
CA PRO A 13 -3.63 -9.11 -0.31
C PRO A 13 -4.99 -9.24 0.39
N HIS A 14 -5.14 -8.56 1.54
CA HIS A 14 -6.45 -8.40 2.15
C HIS A 14 -7.38 -7.56 1.27
N GLU A 15 -8.69 -7.74 1.44
CA GLU A 15 -9.70 -7.04 0.64
C GLU A 15 -9.56 -5.51 0.74
N PHE A 16 -9.33 -4.99 1.95
CA PHE A 16 -9.18 -3.55 2.17
C PHE A 16 -7.97 -2.97 1.40
N GLN A 17 -6.88 -3.72 1.28
CA GLN A 17 -5.68 -3.30 0.53
C GLN A 17 -5.98 -3.23 -0.96
N THR A 18 -6.75 -4.20 -1.47
CA THR A 18 -7.18 -4.24 -2.88
C THR A 18 -8.13 -3.09 -3.20
N ARG A 19 -9.07 -2.79 -2.30
CA ARG A 19 -10.02 -1.68 -2.44
C ARG A 19 -9.33 -0.32 -2.38
N PHE A 20 -8.43 -0.13 -1.40
CA PHE A 20 -7.58 1.05 -1.29
C PHE A 20 -6.84 1.29 -2.61
N PHE A 21 -6.15 0.26 -3.10
CA PHE A 21 -5.35 0.35 -4.31
C PHE A 21 -6.20 0.69 -5.55
N SER A 22 -7.36 0.04 -5.71
CA SER A 22 -8.27 0.32 -6.83
C SER A 22 -8.73 1.79 -6.86
N ASN A 23 -9.02 2.38 -5.70
CA ASN A 23 -9.40 3.78 -5.59
C ASN A 23 -8.22 4.73 -5.89
N VAL A 24 -7.04 4.46 -5.33
CA VAL A 24 -5.83 5.28 -5.57
C VAL A 24 -5.44 5.27 -7.04
N MET A 25 -5.51 4.11 -7.73
CA MET A 25 -5.24 4.03 -9.17
C MET A 25 -6.26 4.78 -10.03
N GLN A 26 -7.44 5.09 -9.49
CA GLN A 26 -8.44 5.95 -10.14
C GLN A 26 -8.21 7.44 -9.83
N GLY A 27 -7.13 7.79 -9.12
CA GLY A 27 -6.85 9.16 -8.69
C GLY A 27 -7.80 9.67 -7.60
N LYS A 28 -8.43 8.76 -6.83
CA LYS A 28 -9.34 9.13 -5.75
C LYS A 28 -8.60 9.28 -4.43
N ASP A 29 -8.99 10.28 -3.65
CA ASP A 29 -8.59 10.38 -2.25
C ASP A 29 -9.25 9.26 -1.44
N VAL A 30 -8.49 8.66 -0.52
CA VAL A 30 -8.94 7.52 0.28
C VAL A 30 -8.62 7.76 1.75
N ILE A 31 -9.64 7.66 2.60
CA ILE A 31 -9.47 7.49 4.04
C ILE A 31 -9.47 6.00 4.33
N LEU A 32 -8.43 5.53 5.00
CA LEU A 32 -8.30 4.13 5.42
C LEU A 32 -8.40 4.06 6.95
N ASP A 33 -9.49 3.49 7.44
CA ASP A 33 -9.69 3.19 8.86
C ASP A 33 -9.54 1.67 9.09
N VAL A 34 -8.38 1.29 9.63
CA VAL A 34 -8.02 -0.10 9.91
C VAL A 34 -7.15 -0.16 11.17
N GLY A 35 -7.32 -1.22 11.95
CA GLY A 35 -6.58 -1.41 13.20
C GLY A 35 -5.06 -1.48 13.01
N THR A 36 -4.32 -1.30 14.10
CA THR A 36 -2.87 -1.54 14.13
C THR A 36 -2.55 -3.01 13.86
N GLY A 37 -1.38 -3.30 13.27
CA GLY A 37 -0.99 -4.68 12.90
C GLY A 37 -1.74 -5.29 11.70
N SER A 38 -2.77 -4.64 11.17
CA SER A 38 -3.58 -5.12 10.02
C SER A 38 -2.84 -5.22 8.69
N GLY A 39 -1.57 -4.78 8.63
CA GLY A 39 -0.82 -4.71 7.39
C GLY A 39 -1.15 -3.48 6.53
N LYS A 40 -1.66 -2.39 7.14
CA LYS A 40 -1.91 -1.12 6.44
C LYS A 40 -0.68 -0.53 5.73
N SER A 41 0.54 -0.82 6.19
CA SER A 41 1.76 -0.27 5.59
C SER A 41 1.91 -0.70 4.12
N LEU A 42 1.42 -1.89 3.78
CA LEU A 42 1.40 -2.38 2.40
C LEU A 42 0.60 -1.46 1.46
N CYS A 43 -0.40 -0.72 1.98
CA CYS A 43 -1.13 0.27 1.19
C CYS A 43 -0.23 1.43 0.72
N PHE A 44 0.85 1.73 1.44
CA PHE A 44 1.82 2.76 1.03
C PHE A 44 2.79 2.23 -0.03
N ASP A 45 3.19 0.96 0.04
CA ASP A 45 4.18 0.41 -0.89
C ASP A 45 3.56 -0.10 -2.21
N LEU A 46 2.29 -0.49 -2.19
CA LEU A 46 1.62 -1.07 -3.34
C LEU A 46 1.67 -0.24 -4.64
N PRO A 47 1.53 1.10 -4.62
CA PRO A 47 1.60 1.91 -5.82
C PRO A 47 2.94 1.79 -6.55
N VAL A 48 4.08 1.79 -5.83
CA VAL A 48 5.43 1.66 -6.42
C VAL A 48 5.74 0.26 -6.96
N LEU A 49 4.96 -0.76 -6.57
CA LEU A 49 5.13 -2.12 -7.08
C LEU A 49 4.56 -2.31 -8.50
N MET A 50 3.79 -1.33 -9.01
CA MET A 50 3.08 -1.44 -10.28
C MET A 50 3.91 -1.00 -11.48
N ASN A 51 4.65 0.08 -11.34
CA ASN A 51 5.56 0.59 -12.35
C ASN A 51 6.86 1.07 -11.68
N LYS A 52 8.00 0.69 -12.26
CA LYS A 52 9.32 1.02 -11.72
C LYS A 52 9.63 2.52 -11.68
N GLN A 53 8.86 3.31 -12.42
CA GLN A 53 9.03 4.76 -12.54
C GLN A 53 8.14 5.54 -11.56
N ASP A 54 7.19 4.88 -10.91
CA ASP A 54 6.29 5.54 -9.97
C ASP A 54 7.05 5.93 -8.70
N ILE A 55 6.59 6.98 -8.03
CA ILE A 55 7.15 7.46 -6.76
C ILE A 55 6.00 7.56 -5.75
N VAL A 56 6.24 7.06 -4.54
CA VAL A 56 5.33 7.27 -3.40
C VAL A 56 6.03 8.14 -2.36
N LEU A 57 5.32 9.18 -1.89
CA LEU A 57 5.73 9.98 -0.75
C LEU A 57 4.91 9.58 0.48
N VAL A 58 5.58 9.05 1.49
CA VAL A 58 4.98 8.72 2.79
C VAL A 58 5.39 9.77 3.81
N VAL A 59 4.41 10.46 4.40
CA VAL A 59 4.65 11.43 5.47
C VAL A 59 4.21 10.79 6.79
N SER A 60 5.14 10.59 7.70
CA SER A 60 4.89 10.00 9.02
C SER A 60 5.59 10.81 10.10
N PRO A 61 4.94 11.05 11.26
CA PRO A 61 5.59 11.70 12.40
C PRO A 61 6.57 10.78 13.15
N LEU A 62 6.61 9.49 12.81
CA LEU A 62 7.39 8.48 13.55
C LEU A 62 8.71 8.15 12.82
N THR A 63 9.70 9.03 12.93
CA THR A 63 11.02 8.89 12.29
C THR A 63 11.75 7.60 12.67
N ALA A 64 11.66 7.16 13.93
CA ALA A 64 12.32 5.92 14.39
C ALA A 64 11.78 4.67 13.68
N LEU A 65 10.49 4.65 13.32
CA LEU A 65 9.86 3.52 12.62
C LEU A 65 10.10 3.56 11.11
N MET A 66 10.48 4.71 10.55
CA MET A 66 10.74 4.84 9.11
C MET A 66 12.05 4.17 8.70
N LEU A 67 13.02 4.03 9.60
CA LEU A 67 14.31 3.38 9.33
C LEU A 67 14.19 1.85 9.23
N GLU A 68 13.16 1.27 9.83
CA GLU A 68 12.92 -0.19 9.88
C GLU A 68 11.80 -0.67 8.95
N GLN A 69 11.21 0.23 8.14
CA GLN A 69 10.12 -0.07 7.21
C GLN A 69 10.62 -0.34 5.79
#